data_AF-A0A2G9ZZS3-F1
#
_entry.id   AF-A0A2G9ZZS3-F1
#
_cell.length_a   1.000
_cell.length_b   1.000
_cell.length_c   1.000
_cell.angle_alpha   90.00
_cell.angle_beta   90.00
_cell.angle_gamma   90.00
#
_symmetry.space_group_name_H-M   'P 1'
#
loop_
_entity.id
_entity.type
_entity.pdbx_description
1 polymer ?
#
loop_
_entity_poly.entity_id
_entity_poly.type
_entity_poly.pdbx_seq_one_letter_code
_entity_poly.pdbx_strand_id
1 'polypeptide(L)'
;MARMVPDDMTHPSVSGLRKCQALAESFSGPAEIVWGDKDPILGRLLKRVSELLPHANVTQTRAGHFLQEEVPEEIAAAILKVVAQMNG
;
A
#
# COMPACT_ATOMS: atom_id res chain seq x y z
N MET A 1 -12.26 3.44 25.50
CA MET A 1 -12.38 3.63 24.04
C MET A 1 -11.57 2.55 23.35
N ALA A 2 -12.02 2.06 22.19
CA ALA A 2 -11.24 1.09 21.42
C ALA A 2 -10.03 1.78 20.77
N ARG A 3 -8.82 1.34 21.11
CA ARG A 3 -7.57 1.75 20.47
C ARG A 3 -7.44 0.92 19.19
N MET A 4 -7.86 1.49 18.05
CA MET A 4 -7.92 0.78 16.76
C MET A 4 -6.61 0.89 15.97
N VAL A 5 -5.89 1.99 16.13
CA VAL A 5 -4.63 2.25 15.43
C VAL A 5 -3.47 2.02 16.40
N PRO A 6 -2.51 1.15 16.04
CA PRO A 6 -1.30 1.01 16.82
C PRO A 6 -0.45 2.28 16.75
N ASP A 7 -0.12 2.77 17.92
CA ASP A 7 0.65 3.97 18.26
C ASP A 7 1.89 3.61 19.11
N ASP A 8 2.01 2.35 19.55
CA ASP A 8 3.22 1.77 20.12
C ASP A 8 3.38 0.28 19.72
N MET A 9 4.57 -0.28 19.97
CA MET A 9 4.91 -1.66 19.61
C MET A 9 4.32 -2.73 20.54
N THR A 10 3.72 -2.33 21.65
CA THR A 10 3.00 -3.22 22.59
C THR A 10 1.51 -3.34 22.24
N HIS A 11 1.02 -2.56 21.27
CA HIS A 11 -0.36 -2.58 20.84
C HIS A 11 -0.78 -4.00 20.36
N PRO A 12 -1.95 -4.54 20.78
CA PRO A 12 -2.33 -5.92 20.49
C PRO A 12 -2.33 -6.30 18.99
N SER A 13 -2.61 -5.33 18.11
CA SER A 13 -2.62 -5.55 16.66
C SER A 13 -1.24 -5.75 16.04
N VAL A 14 -0.14 -5.39 16.74
CA VAL A 14 1.24 -5.51 16.21
C VAL A 14 1.55 -6.95 15.83
N SER A 15 1.09 -7.92 16.62
CA SER A 15 1.29 -9.35 16.32
C SER A 15 0.63 -9.77 14.99
N GLY A 16 -0.57 -9.22 14.69
CA GLY A 16 -1.25 -9.41 13.41
C GLY A 16 -0.56 -8.69 12.27
N LEU A 17 -0.15 -7.44 12.48
CA LEU A 17 0.56 -6.65 11.47
C LEU A 17 1.90 -7.28 11.05
N ARG A 18 2.61 -7.95 11.96
CA ARG A 18 3.82 -8.72 11.61
C ARG A 18 3.52 -9.88 10.65
N LYS A 19 2.36 -10.54 10.79
CA LYS A 19 1.93 -11.59 9.86
C LYS A 19 1.59 -11.01 8.50
N CYS A 20 0.91 -9.85 8.47
CA CYS A 20 0.63 -9.13 7.22
C CYS A 20 1.91 -8.68 6.52
N GLN A 21 2.89 -8.17 7.28
CA GLN A 21 4.20 -7.80 6.73
C GLN A 21 4.92 -9.00 6.13
N ALA A 22 4.99 -10.13 6.84
CA ALA A 22 5.59 -11.36 6.31
C ALA A 22 4.90 -11.86 5.03
N LEU A 23 3.58 -11.76 4.97
CA LEU A 23 2.82 -12.09 3.75
C LEU A 23 3.24 -11.19 2.58
N ALA A 24 3.30 -9.86 2.80
CA ALA A 24 3.72 -8.91 1.77
C ALA A 24 5.15 -9.21 1.28
N GLU A 25 6.09 -9.43 2.20
CA GLU A 25 7.50 -9.75 1.88
C GLU A 25 7.64 -11.06 1.09
N SER A 26 6.78 -12.05 1.34
CA SER A 26 6.79 -13.33 0.62
C SER A 26 5.99 -13.34 -0.68
N PHE A 27 5.20 -12.29 -0.94
CA PHE A 27 4.35 -12.24 -2.12
C PHE A 27 5.22 -12.04 -3.37
N SER A 28 4.97 -12.85 -4.39
CA SER A 28 5.73 -12.82 -5.66
C SER A 28 4.83 -12.69 -6.89
N GLY A 29 3.54 -12.46 -6.67
CA GLY A 29 2.57 -12.26 -7.75
C GLY A 29 2.59 -10.83 -8.30
N PRO A 30 1.77 -10.57 -9.34
CA PRO A 30 1.52 -9.22 -9.85
C PRO A 30 1.11 -8.23 -8.76
N ALA A 31 1.76 -7.07 -8.70
CA ALA A 31 1.49 -6.03 -7.71
C ALA A 31 1.70 -4.62 -8.29
N GLU A 32 0.86 -3.69 -7.87
CA GLU A 32 0.96 -2.26 -8.18
C GLU A 32 0.73 -1.47 -6.89
N ILE A 33 1.49 -0.38 -6.70
CA ILE A 33 1.34 0.55 -5.57
C ILE A 33 0.93 1.91 -6.16
N VAL A 34 -0.25 2.41 -5.77
CA VAL A 34 -0.68 3.79 -6.05
C VAL A 34 -0.53 4.60 -4.76
N TRP A 35 0.16 5.73 -4.83
CA TRP A 35 0.57 6.47 -3.63
C TRP A 35 0.23 7.96 -3.71
N GLY A 36 -0.29 8.53 -2.61
CA GLY A 36 -0.55 9.96 -2.47
C GLY A 36 0.58 10.64 -1.72
N ASP A 37 1.38 11.45 -2.42
CA ASP A 37 2.54 12.14 -1.81
C ASP A 37 2.13 13.22 -0.79
N LYS A 38 0.86 13.65 -0.82
CA LYS A 38 0.31 14.63 0.11
C LYS A 38 -0.50 14.02 1.24
N ASP A 39 -0.53 12.69 1.38
CA ASP A 39 -1.16 12.03 2.52
C ASP A 39 -0.46 12.51 3.83
N PRO A 40 -1.20 13.15 4.76
CA PRO A 40 -0.63 13.69 5.99
C PRO A 40 -0.22 12.62 7.00
N ILE A 41 -0.71 11.39 6.83
CA ILE A 41 -0.48 10.24 7.71
C ILE A 41 0.64 9.37 7.15
N LEU A 42 0.54 8.98 5.88
CA LEU A 42 1.40 7.96 5.29
C LEU A 42 2.41 8.48 4.27
N GLY A 43 2.24 9.68 3.69
CA GLY A 43 2.91 10.08 2.44
C GLY A 43 4.44 9.91 2.41
N ARG A 44 5.12 10.00 3.56
CA ARG A 44 6.59 9.84 3.68
C ARG A 44 7.07 8.39 3.73
N LEU A 45 6.17 7.42 3.79
CA LEU A 45 6.49 6.00 4.00
C LEU A 45 6.65 5.19 2.71
N LEU A 46 6.52 5.82 1.54
CA LEU A 46 6.55 5.12 0.24
C LEU A 46 7.75 4.18 0.11
N LYS A 47 8.96 4.69 0.39
CA LYS A 47 10.19 3.90 0.29
C LYS A 47 10.09 2.58 1.06
N ARG A 48 9.63 2.63 2.31
CA ARG A 48 9.50 1.45 3.17
C ARG A 48 8.43 0.50 2.63
N VAL A 49 7.33 1.01 2.10
CA VAL A 49 6.27 0.17 1.51
C VAL A 49 6.76 -0.50 0.23
N SER A 50 7.45 0.21 -0.66
CA SER A 50 8.01 -0.36 -1.89
C SER A 50 9.10 -1.40 -1.63
N GLU A 51 9.85 -1.29 -0.53
CA GLU A 51 10.85 -2.29 -0.13
C GLU A 51 10.21 -3.64 0.27
N LEU A 52 8.94 -3.63 0.74
CA LEU A 52 8.21 -4.86 1.05
C LEU A 52 7.72 -5.59 -0.20
N LEU A 53 7.54 -4.87 -1.31
CA LEU A 53 7.05 -5.40 -2.60
C LEU A 53 7.97 -4.90 -3.73
N PRO A 54 9.24 -5.34 -3.78
CA PRO A 54 10.24 -4.75 -4.68
C PRO A 54 9.96 -4.97 -6.18
N HIS A 55 9.05 -5.89 -6.50
CA HIS A 55 8.60 -6.20 -7.86
C HIS A 55 7.37 -5.38 -8.28
N ALA A 56 6.73 -4.67 -7.35
CA ALA A 56 5.55 -3.87 -7.66
C ALA A 56 5.94 -2.59 -8.41
N ASN A 57 5.18 -2.23 -9.45
CA ASN A 57 5.32 -0.90 -10.04
C ASN A 57 4.72 0.14 -9.10
N VAL A 58 5.33 1.32 -9.06
CA VAL A 58 4.90 2.42 -8.19
C VAL A 58 4.38 3.58 -9.03
N THR A 59 3.13 3.97 -8.79
CA THR A 59 2.49 5.17 -9.34
C THR A 59 2.33 6.21 -8.24
N GLN A 60 3.21 7.22 -8.24
CA GLN A 60 3.10 8.37 -7.32
C GLN A 60 2.12 9.40 -7.88
N THR A 61 1.31 9.98 -6.99
CA THR A 61 0.29 10.97 -7.31
C THR A 61 0.39 12.16 -6.36
N ARG A 62 -0.20 13.30 -6.74
CA ARG A 62 -0.28 14.48 -5.88
C ARG A 62 -1.46 14.44 -4.89
N ALA A 63 -2.18 13.32 -4.81
CA ALA A 63 -3.35 13.15 -3.97
C ALA A 63 -2.99 13.15 -2.47
N GLY A 64 -4.00 13.43 -1.64
CA GLY A 64 -3.99 13.29 -0.20
C GLY A 64 -4.28 11.86 0.24
N HIS A 65 -5.26 11.71 1.13
CA HIS A 65 -5.53 10.44 1.82
C HIS A 65 -6.52 9.53 1.09
N PHE A 66 -7.50 10.09 0.39
CA PHE A 66 -8.56 9.33 -0.26
C PHE A 66 -8.31 9.24 -1.77
N LEU A 67 -7.33 8.42 -2.14
CA LEU A 67 -6.91 8.28 -3.55
C LEU A 67 -8.08 7.92 -4.47
N GLN A 68 -9.04 7.11 -4.02
CA GLN A 68 -10.20 6.74 -4.83
C GLN A 68 -11.14 7.91 -5.17
N GLU A 69 -11.09 9.01 -4.41
CA GLU A 69 -11.87 10.21 -4.68
C GLU A 69 -11.07 11.25 -5.48
N GLU A 70 -9.76 11.30 -5.28
CA GLU A 70 -8.88 12.32 -5.88
C GLU A 70 -8.27 11.88 -7.22
N VAL A 71 -7.92 10.60 -7.35
CA VAL A 71 -7.19 9.99 -8.47
C VAL A 71 -7.78 8.60 -8.82
N PRO A 72 -9.10 8.50 -9.07
CA PRO A 72 -9.76 7.21 -9.35
C PRO A 72 -9.21 6.52 -10.61
N GLU A 73 -8.81 7.29 -11.62
CA GLU A 73 -8.34 6.75 -12.90
C GLU A 73 -6.96 6.08 -12.75
N GLU A 74 -6.09 6.62 -11.90
CA GLU A 74 -4.80 6.04 -11.56
C GLU A 74 -4.96 4.70 -10.83
N ILE A 75 -5.95 4.60 -9.93
CA ILE A 75 -6.31 3.33 -9.28
C ILE A 75 -6.84 2.33 -10.31
N ALA A 76 -7.78 2.74 -11.17
CA ALA A 76 -8.35 1.86 -12.18
C ALA A 76 -7.27 1.34 -13.14
N ALA A 77 -6.36 2.21 -13.59
CA ALA A 77 -5.24 1.83 -14.44
C ALA A 77 -4.30 0.82 -13.76
N ALA A 78 -4.00 0.99 -12.47
CA ALA A 78 -3.20 0.04 -11.70
C ALA A 78 -3.87 -1.34 -11.61
N ILE A 79 -5.19 -1.38 -11.34
CA ILE A 79 -5.95 -2.63 -11.31
C ILE A 79 -5.87 -3.36 -12.67
N LEU A 80 -6.04 -2.63 -13.78
CA LEU A 80 -5.95 -3.21 -15.12
C LEU A 80 -4.56 -3.77 -15.44
N LYS A 81 -3.47 -3.13 -14.96
CA LYS A 81 -2.10 -3.66 -15.12
C LYS A 81 -1.91 -4.99 -14.39
N VAL A 82 -2.41 -5.10 -13.15
CA VAL A 82 -2.36 -6.36 -12.38
C VAL A 82 -3.10 -7.46 -13.13
N VAL A 83 -4.32 -7.19 -13.60
CA VAL A 83 -5.12 -8.17 -14.37
C VAL A 83 -4.40 -8.59 -15.65
N ALA A 84 -3.76 -7.66 -16.37
CA ALA A 84 -2.98 -7.98 -17.56
C ALA A 84 -1.78 -8.89 -17.26
N GLN A 85 -1.07 -8.66 -16.15
CA GLN A 85 0.06 -9.49 -15.71
C GLN A 85 -0.38 -10.90 -15.26
N MET A 86 -1.61 -11.07 -14.78
CA MET A 86 -2.17 -12.38 -14.41
C MET A 86 -2.59 -13.23 -15.60
N ASN A 87 -2.89 -12.60 -16.74
CA ASN A 87 -3.41 -13.26 -17.94
C ASN A 87 -2.34 -13.52 -19.02
N GLY A 88 -1.09 -13.11 -18.77
CA GLY A 88 0.07 -13.38 -19.63
C GLY A 88 0.90 -14.54 -19.10
#